data_AF-A0A3N6LPU2-F1
#
_entry.id   AF-A0A3N6LPU2-F1
#
_cell.length_a   1.000
_cell.length_b   1.000
_cell.length_c   1.000
_cell.angle_alpha   90.00
_cell.angle_beta   90.00
_cell.angle_gamma   90.00
#
_symmetry.space_group_name_H-M   'P 1'
#
loop_
_entity.id
_entity.type
_entity.pdbx_description
1 polymer ?
#
loop_
_entity_poly.entity_id
_entity_poly.type
_entity_poly.pdbx_seq_one_letter_code
_entity_poly.pdbx_strand_id
1 'polypeptide(L)'
;MSDPDGIPEAATIDDIYEQLEALEETVDDPTEQTEVRRTMTLLDRVAHNGAVGRVITEFTGKDKAEAFLGSVIIGMPLLVEDGVIEIGEFLAETPAFFVANGALAVVMVVGILYIADFREVRITDPYLGVVPRRPLWVLGIACGTATAMMTLWGRVTWEDPWVNLCQVSVIVTAMAIGGSLGDILPGER
;
A
#
# COMPACT_ATOMS: atom_id res chain seq x y z
N MET A 1 50.13 -5.97 -7.55
CA MET A 1 49.50 -5.53 -6.29
C MET A 1 48.04 -5.92 -6.44
N SER A 2 47.66 -7.04 -5.84
CA SER A 2 46.35 -7.69 -6.03
C SER A 2 45.46 -7.32 -4.86
N ASP A 3 44.24 -6.86 -5.15
CA ASP A 3 43.20 -6.59 -4.16
C ASP A 3 42.39 -7.88 -3.95
N PRO A 4 42.30 -8.46 -2.73
CA PRO A 4 41.78 -9.82 -2.54
C PRO A 4 40.29 -9.92 -2.14
N ASP A 5 39.49 -8.85 -2.21
CA ASP A 5 38.08 -8.86 -1.74
C ASP A 5 37.04 -8.47 -2.82
N GLY A 6 37.29 -8.81 -4.08
CA GLY A 6 36.29 -8.65 -5.14
C GLY A 6 35.20 -9.72 -5.05
N ILE A 7 34.07 -9.43 -4.39
CA ILE A 7 32.83 -10.17 -4.66
C ILE A 7 32.60 -10.06 -6.18
N PRO A 8 32.47 -11.18 -6.92
CA PRO A 8 32.30 -11.11 -8.36
C PRO A 8 31.09 -10.21 -8.64
N GLU A 9 31.32 -9.14 -9.40
CA GLU A 9 30.29 -8.27 -9.92
C GLU A 9 29.23 -9.19 -10.54
N ALA A 10 28.02 -9.18 -9.98
CA ALA A 10 26.98 -10.09 -10.41
C ALA A 10 26.72 -9.83 -11.90
N ALA A 11 27.06 -10.80 -12.75
CA ALA A 11 26.95 -10.65 -14.19
C ALA A 11 25.54 -10.18 -14.57
N THR A 12 25.45 -9.03 -15.22
CA THR A 12 24.22 -8.43 -15.68
C THR A 12 23.75 -9.14 -16.95
N ILE A 13 22.45 -9.05 -17.25
CA ILE A 13 21.90 -9.57 -18.52
C ILE A 13 22.62 -8.94 -19.74
N ASP A 14 23.04 -7.68 -19.62
CA ASP A 14 23.82 -6.96 -20.63
C ASP A 14 25.19 -7.60 -20.85
N ASP A 15 25.91 -7.90 -19.76
CA ASP A 15 27.21 -8.59 -19.80
C ASP A 15 27.11 -9.98 -20.46
N ILE A 16 25.99 -10.68 -20.28
CA ILE A 16 25.73 -11.99 -20.92
C ILE A 16 25.43 -11.80 -22.41
N TYR A 17 24.73 -10.72 -22.80
CA TYR A 17 24.44 -10.42 -24.20
C TYR A 17 25.70 -10.10 -24.98
N GLU A 18 26.58 -9.24 -24.44
CA GLU A 18 27.88 -8.89 -25.05
C GLU A 18 28.77 -10.13 -25.23
N GLN A 19 28.79 -11.03 -24.23
CA GLN A 19 29.56 -12.28 -24.33
C GLN A 19 29.02 -13.22 -25.42
N LEU A 20 27.71 -13.29 -25.60
CA LEU A 20 27.10 -14.10 -26.66
C LEU A 20 27.35 -13.50 -28.05
N GLU A 21 27.37 -12.17 -28.19
CA GLU A 21 27.69 -11.48 -29.44
C GLU A 21 29.15 -11.74 -29.85
N ALA A 22 30.08 -11.62 -28.90
CA ALA A 22 31.49 -11.96 -29.12
C ALA A 22 31.69 -13.45 -29.47
N LEU A 23 30.85 -14.33 -28.92
CA LEU A 23 30.86 -15.76 -29.26
C LEU A 23 30.33 -16.01 -30.68
N GLU A 24 29.29 -15.30 -31.12
CA GLU A 24 28.77 -15.42 -32.49
C GLU A 24 29.82 -15.02 -33.55
N GLU A 25 30.64 -14.00 -33.26
CA GLU A 25 31.70 -13.53 -34.18
C GLU A 25 32.91 -14.48 -34.25
N THR A 26 33.15 -15.27 -33.20
CA THR A 26 34.33 -16.15 -33.09
C THR A 26 34.05 -17.60 -33.49
N VAL A 27 32.79 -18.00 -33.59
CA VAL A 27 32.40 -19.38 -33.91
C VAL A 27 32.35 -19.61 -35.42
N ASP A 28 33.14 -20.57 -35.90
CA ASP A 28 33.25 -20.91 -37.33
C ASP A 28 32.22 -21.97 -37.79
N ASP A 29 31.58 -22.70 -36.86
CA ASP A 29 30.60 -23.74 -37.21
C ASP A 29 29.18 -23.15 -37.39
N PRO A 30 28.51 -23.43 -38.52
CA PRO A 30 27.17 -22.87 -38.79
C PRO A 30 26.07 -23.38 -37.84
N THR A 31 26.25 -24.56 -37.25
CA THR A 31 25.31 -25.13 -36.27
C THR A 31 25.45 -24.38 -34.94
N GLU A 32 26.69 -24.15 -34.50
CA GLU A 32 26.99 -23.42 -33.27
C GLU A 32 26.55 -21.95 -33.37
N GLN A 33 26.76 -21.26 -34.51
CA GLN A 33 26.22 -19.90 -34.73
C GLN A 33 24.69 -19.85 -34.59
N THR A 34 23.98 -20.87 -35.07
CA THR A 34 22.52 -20.96 -34.97
C THR A 34 22.08 -21.10 -33.52
N GLU A 35 22.84 -21.82 -32.70
CA GLU A 35 22.59 -22.04 -31.28
C GLU A 35 22.83 -20.76 -30.46
N VAL A 36 23.89 -20.00 -30.75
CA VAL A 36 24.17 -18.69 -30.13
C VAL A 36 23.02 -17.71 -30.41
N ARG A 37 22.60 -17.59 -31.68
CA ARG A 37 21.50 -16.68 -32.07
C ARG A 37 20.17 -17.04 -31.41
N ARG A 38 19.90 -18.34 -31.25
CA ARG A 38 18.72 -18.83 -30.52
C ARG A 38 18.78 -18.43 -29.04
N THR A 39 19.96 -18.52 -28.44
CA THR A 39 20.19 -18.16 -27.03
C THR A 39 20.04 -16.66 -26.81
N MET A 40 20.58 -15.82 -27.70
CA MET A 40 20.37 -14.36 -27.67
C MET A 40 18.88 -14.00 -27.80
N THR A 41 18.13 -14.70 -28.66
CA THR A 41 16.67 -14.48 -28.80
C THR A 41 15.90 -14.82 -27.53
N LEU A 42 16.31 -15.87 -26.80
CA LEU A 42 15.70 -16.24 -25.52
C LEU A 42 16.05 -15.23 -24.43
N LEU A 43 17.29 -14.77 -24.41
CA LEU A 43 17.76 -13.76 -23.46
C LEU A 43 17.03 -12.43 -23.65
N ASP A 44 16.85 -11.99 -24.89
CA ASP A 44 16.10 -10.77 -25.23
C ASP A 44 14.64 -10.84 -24.74
N ARG A 45 14.00 -12.01 -24.89
CA ARG A 45 12.64 -12.24 -24.37
C ARG A 45 12.60 -12.24 -22.83
N VAL A 46 13.64 -12.70 -22.15
CA VAL A 46 13.73 -12.66 -20.68
C VAL A 46 14.01 -11.24 -20.18
N ALA A 47 14.87 -10.48 -20.87
CA ALA A 47 15.17 -9.09 -20.55
C ALA A 47 13.94 -8.18 -20.71
N HIS A 48 13.17 -8.36 -21.78
CA HIS A 48 11.94 -7.61 -22.03
C HIS A 48 10.80 -7.96 -21.07
N ASN A 49 10.79 -9.17 -20.51
CA ASN A 49 9.92 -9.52 -19.40
C ASN A 49 10.61 -9.10 -18.09
N GLY A 50 10.54 -7.80 -17.75
CA GLY A 50 11.19 -7.16 -16.59
C GLY A 50 10.87 -7.71 -15.18
N ALA A 51 10.44 -8.97 -15.08
CA ALA A 51 10.18 -9.72 -13.87
C ALA A 51 11.41 -10.49 -13.32
N VAL A 52 12.47 -10.70 -14.11
CA VAL A 52 13.59 -11.59 -13.72
C VAL A 52 14.77 -10.85 -13.05
N GLY A 53 14.79 -9.51 -13.09
CA GLY A 53 15.92 -8.72 -12.59
C GLY A 53 15.73 -8.05 -11.21
N ARG A 54 14.64 -8.30 -10.49
CA ARG A 54 14.42 -7.64 -9.19
C ARG A 54 14.83 -8.54 -8.04
N VAL A 55 16.14 -8.75 -7.91
CA VAL A 55 16.71 -9.14 -6.62
C VAL A 55 16.33 -8.01 -5.65
N ILE A 56 15.45 -8.30 -4.70
CA ILE A 56 15.01 -7.35 -3.68
C ILE A 56 16.21 -7.15 -2.73
N THR A 57 17.14 -6.28 -3.12
CA THR A 57 18.35 -5.97 -2.34
C THR A 57 18.09 -4.90 -1.29
N GLU A 58 17.03 -4.09 -1.44
CA GLU A 58 16.65 -3.06 -0.47
C GLU A 58 15.17 -3.09 -0.12
N PHE A 59 14.89 -3.17 1.18
CA PHE A 59 13.55 -2.98 1.75
C PHE A 59 13.13 -1.51 1.55
N THR A 60 12.42 -1.27 0.45
CA THR A 60 12.09 0.07 -0.02
C THR A 60 11.04 0.70 0.90
N GLY A 61 10.92 2.03 0.93
CA GLY A 61 9.84 2.71 1.65
C GLY A 61 8.44 2.20 1.27
N LYS A 62 8.28 1.72 0.03
CA LYS A 62 7.09 1.04 -0.47
C LYS A 62 6.81 -0.26 0.28
N ASP A 63 7.81 -1.12 0.44
CA ASP A 63 7.64 -2.43 1.10
C ASP A 63 7.28 -2.25 2.58
N LYS A 64 7.84 -1.22 3.23
CA LYS A 64 7.46 -0.80 4.59
C LYS A 64 6.00 -0.36 4.67
N ALA A 65 5.54 0.44 3.71
CA ALA A 65 4.16 0.92 3.66
C ALA A 65 3.17 -0.22 3.38
N GLU A 66 3.53 -1.16 2.51
CA GLU A 66 2.71 -2.34 2.19
C GLU A 66 2.61 -3.29 3.39
N ALA A 67 3.72 -3.56 4.08
CA ALA A 67 3.72 -4.34 5.31
C ALA A 67 2.89 -3.67 6.43
N PHE A 68 3.04 -2.35 6.59
CA PHE A 68 2.22 -1.58 7.53
C PHE A 68 0.74 -1.66 7.18
N LEU A 69 0.38 -1.43 5.91
CA LEU A 69 -1.01 -1.47 5.46
C LEU A 69 -1.62 -2.86 5.66
N GLY A 70 -0.89 -3.93 5.30
CA GLY A 70 -1.29 -5.31 5.57
C GLY A 70 -1.49 -5.58 7.06
N SER A 71 -0.59 -5.10 7.92
CA SER A 71 -0.73 -5.26 9.36
C SER A 71 -1.96 -4.56 9.93
N VAL A 72 -2.31 -3.38 9.41
CA VAL A 72 -3.50 -2.63 9.84
C VAL A 72 -4.77 -3.31 9.34
N ILE A 73 -4.82 -3.74 8.08
CA ILE A 73 -6.01 -4.41 7.50
C ILE A 73 -6.37 -5.66 8.29
N ILE A 74 -5.37 -6.44 8.71
CA ILE A 74 -5.60 -7.69 9.44
C ILE A 74 -5.76 -7.44 10.93
N GLY A 75 -4.94 -6.58 11.53
CA GLY A 75 -4.93 -6.37 12.98
C GLY A 75 -6.08 -5.52 13.50
N MET A 76 -6.52 -4.53 12.73
CA MET A 76 -7.55 -3.59 13.20
C MET A 76 -8.93 -4.24 13.39
N PRO A 77 -9.45 -5.12 12.48
CA PRO A 77 -10.68 -5.86 12.75
C PRO A 77 -10.61 -6.73 14.01
N LEU A 78 -9.48 -7.39 14.26
CA LEU A 78 -9.28 -8.21 15.46
C LEU A 78 -9.22 -7.36 16.74
N LEU A 79 -8.64 -6.16 16.65
CA LEU A 79 -8.61 -5.21 17.77
C LEU A 79 -10.02 -4.69 18.11
N VAL A 80 -10.88 -4.56 17.09
CA VAL A 80 -12.22 -3.97 17.20
C VAL A 80 -13.28 -5.05 17.49
N GLU A 81 -13.03 -6.35 17.24
CA GLU A 81 -14.02 -7.44 17.34
C GLU A 81 -14.82 -7.43 18.66
N ASP A 82 -14.14 -7.36 19.79
CA ASP A 82 -14.75 -7.23 21.12
C ASP A 82 -14.48 -5.88 21.81
N GLY A 83 -13.45 -5.15 21.36
CA GLY A 83 -12.96 -3.96 22.07
C GLY A 83 -13.72 -2.66 21.84
N VAL A 84 -14.68 -2.57 20.92
CA VAL A 84 -15.27 -1.27 20.53
C VAL A 84 -15.90 -0.52 21.68
N ILE A 85 -16.64 -1.25 22.53
CA ILE A 85 -17.38 -0.66 23.64
C ILE A 85 -16.40 -0.17 24.70
N GLU A 86 -15.43 -0.99 25.07
CA GLU A 86 -14.38 -0.71 26.06
C GLU A 86 -13.46 0.44 25.61
N ILE A 87 -13.05 0.45 24.34
CA ILE A 87 -12.26 1.54 23.76
C ILE A 87 -13.10 2.83 23.73
N GLY A 88 -14.39 2.75 23.42
CA GLY A 88 -15.29 3.90 23.43
C GLY A 88 -15.47 4.52 24.82
N GLU A 89 -15.57 3.70 25.85
CA GLU A 89 -15.61 4.15 27.25
C GLU A 89 -14.29 4.82 27.65
N PHE A 90 -13.15 4.21 27.32
CA PHE A 90 -11.83 4.80 27.58
C PHE A 90 -11.63 6.16 26.88
N LEU A 91 -12.07 6.27 25.63
CA LEU A 91 -12.03 7.53 24.87
C LEU A 91 -12.93 8.60 25.50
N ALA A 92 -14.09 8.20 26.04
CA ALA A 92 -15.01 9.11 26.71
C ALA A 92 -14.41 9.68 28.00
N GLU A 93 -13.66 8.86 28.76
CA GLU A 93 -12.92 9.27 29.95
C GLU A 93 -11.67 10.12 29.62
N THR A 94 -11.07 9.91 28.45
CA THR A 94 -9.86 10.62 28.02
C THR A 94 -10.04 11.35 26.68
N PRO A 95 -10.60 12.57 26.67
CA PRO A 95 -10.91 13.32 25.44
C PRO A 95 -9.70 13.60 24.54
N ALA A 96 -8.50 13.66 25.11
CA ALA A 96 -7.27 13.81 24.34
C ALA A 96 -7.03 12.61 23.39
N PHE A 97 -7.31 11.39 23.84
CA PHE A 97 -7.22 10.19 23.00
C PHE A 97 -8.34 10.12 21.97
N PHE A 98 -9.52 10.67 22.26
CA PHE A 98 -10.57 10.81 21.25
C PHE A 98 -10.13 11.69 20.08
N VAL A 99 -9.53 12.85 20.36
CA VAL A 99 -8.98 13.73 19.32
C VAL A 99 -7.83 13.04 18.58
N ALA A 100 -6.95 12.32 19.31
CA ALA A 100 -5.87 11.56 18.70
C ALA A 100 -6.40 10.44 17.78
N ASN A 101 -7.49 9.75 18.15
CA ASN A 101 -8.13 8.73 17.33
C ASN A 101 -8.71 9.33 16.04
N GLY A 102 -9.42 10.45 16.14
CA GLY A 102 -9.91 11.16 14.96
C GLY A 102 -8.78 11.63 14.04
N ALA A 103 -7.70 12.18 14.62
CA ALA A 103 -6.52 12.58 13.87
C ALA A 103 -5.83 11.37 13.20
N LEU A 104 -5.72 10.25 13.91
CA LEU A 104 -5.19 8.99 13.36
C LEU A 104 -6.01 8.53 12.17
N ALA A 105 -7.34 8.52 12.27
CA ALA A 105 -8.22 8.16 11.16
C ALA A 105 -7.97 9.03 9.92
N VAL A 106 -7.88 10.35 10.11
CA VAL A 106 -7.58 11.29 9.02
C VAL A 106 -6.20 11.05 8.43
N VAL A 107 -5.17 10.93 9.27
CA VAL A 107 -3.79 10.68 8.83
C VAL A 107 -3.69 9.36 8.08
N MET A 108 -4.39 8.32 8.52
CA MET A 108 -4.42 7.01 7.86
C MET A 108 -5.10 7.09 6.49
N VAL A 109 -6.28 7.70 6.40
CA VAL A 109 -6.98 7.87 5.12
C VAL A 109 -6.16 8.71 4.14
N VAL A 110 -5.58 9.82 4.59
CA VAL A 110 -4.71 10.66 3.76
C VAL A 110 -3.43 9.90 3.39
N GLY A 111 -2.81 9.20 4.33
CA GLY A 111 -1.63 8.40 4.08
C GLY A 111 -1.89 7.32 3.03
N ILE A 112 -2.97 6.56 3.17
CA ILE A 112 -3.35 5.52 2.21
C ILE A 112 -3.62 6.14 0.83
N LEU A 113 -4.40 7.21 0.73
CA LEU A 113 -4.76 7.82 -0.55
C LEU A 113 -3.61 8.58 -1.25
N TYR A 114 -2.64 9.13 -0.50
CA TYR A 114 -1.60 10.01 -1.07
C TYR A 114 -0.17 9.45 -1.00
N ILE A 115 0.14 8.53 -0.09
CA ILE A 115 1.47 7.90 -0.01
C ILE A 115 1.53 6.65 -0.89
N ALA A 116 0.39 6.00 -1.20
CA ALA A 116 0.36 4.81 -2.05
C ALA A 116 0.39 5.11 -3.56
N ASP A 117 -0.06 6.28 -4.01
CA ASP A 117 -0.13 6.61 -5.45
C ASP A 117 0.94 7.64 -5.83
N PHE A 118 2.00 7.19 -6.52
CA PHE A 118 2.97 8.03 -7.25
C PHE A 118 2.35 8.67 -8.51
N ARG A 119 1.07 9.07 -8.48
CA ARG A 119 0.46 9.82 -9.56
C ARG A 119 0.48 11.29 -9.21
N GLU A 120 1.12 12.07 -10.09
CA GLU A 120 1.13 13.54 -10.09
C GLU A 120 -0.12 14.10 -9.41
N VAL A 121 0.08 14.62 -8.20
CA VAL A 121 -1.00 15.22 -7.42
C VAL A 121 -1.37 16.53 -8.09
N ARG A 122 -2.21 16.45 -9.13
CA ARG A 122 -2.97 17.58 -9.60
C ARG A 122 -4.13 17.73 -8.64
N ILE A 123 -3.90 18.46 -7.55
CA ILE A 123 -4.95 18.93 -6.64
C ILE A 123 -5.93 19.74 -7.48
N THR A 124 -6.96 19.07 -8.00
CA THR A 124 -7.99 19.70 -8.82
C THR A 124 -9.18 19.96 -7.89
N ASP A 125 -9.34 21.21 -7.47
CA ASP A 125 -10.43 21.75 -6.66
C ASP A 125 -10.62 21.15 -5.25
N PRO A 126 -9.75 21.51 -4.28
CA PRO A 126 -9.96 21.23 -2.86
C PRO A 126 -11.11 22.10 -2.31
N TYR A 127 -11.91 21.58 -1.37
CA TYR A 127 -12.81 22.42 -0.60
C TYR A 127 -11.96 23.34 0.31
N LEU A 128 -12.28 24.64 0.30
CA LEU A 128 -11.60 25.67 1.10
C LEU A 128 -10.08 25.80 0.82
N GLY A 129 -9.56 25.29 -0.31
CA GLY A 129 -8.13 25.39 -0.64
C GLY A 129 -7.22 24.38 0.07
N VAL A 130 -7.71 23.69 1.10
CA VAL A 130 -6.89 22.87 2.02
C VAL A 130 -7.39 21.43 2.15
N VAL A 131 -8.71 21.19 2.03
CA VAL A 131 -9.29 19.86 2.28
C VAL A 131 -9.59 19.15 0.96
N PRO A 132 -8.97 17.99 0.69
CA PRO A 132 -9.25 17.26 -0.54
C PRO A 132 -10.65 16.62 -0.49
N ARG A 133 -11.36 16.67 -1.61
CA ARG A 133 -12.76 16.18 -1.72
C ARG A 133 -12.89 14.68 -1.45
N ARG A 134 -11.93 13.87 -1.92
CA ARG A 134 -11.97 12.40 -1.82
C ARG A 134 -11.95 11.87 -0.38
N PRO A 135 -10.96 12.22 0.48
CA PRO A 135 -10.95 11.81 1.89
C PRO A 135 -12.22 12.20 2.65
N LEU A 136 -12.78 13.38 2.37
CA LEU A 136 -13.99 13.86 3.02
C LEU A 136 -15.19 12.94 2.74
N TRP A 137 -15.37 12.48 1.49
CA TRP A 137 -16.43 11.55 1.14
C TRP A 137 -16.22 10.17 1.78
N VAL A 138 -14.98 9.67 1.80
CA VAL A 138 -14.66 8.37 2.44
C VAL A 138 -14.99 8.43 3.94
N LEU A 139 -14.53 9.48 4.63
CA LEU A 139 -14.82 9.69 6.05
C LEU A 139 -16.32 9.91 6.30
N GLY A 140 -17.00 10.65 5.43
CA GLY A 140 -18.44 10.88 5.52
C GLY A 140 -19.26 9.60 5.37
N ILE A 141 -18.94 8.77 4.36
CA ILE A 141 -19.61 7.49 4.12
C ILE A 141 -19.31 6.51 5.26
N ALA A 142 -18.07 6.46 5.75
CA ALA A 142 -17.70 5.65 6.91
C ALA A 142 -18.47 6.09 8.17
N CYS A 143 -18.56 7.41 8.41
CA CYS A 143 -19.31 7.98 9.52
C CYS A 143 -20.80 7.65 9.48
N GLY A 144 -21.43 7.85 8.31
CA GLY A 144 -22.85 7.53 8.11
C GLY A 144 -23.12 6.04 8.28
N THR A 145 -22.31 5.20 7.65
CA THR A 145 -22.46 3.73 7.70
C THR A 145 -22.25 3.19 9.11
N ALA A 146 -21.20 3.64 9.81
CA ALA A 146 -20.91 3.23 11.19
C ALA A 146 -22.07 3.59 12.12
N THR A 147 -22.52 4.85 12.07
CA THR A 147 -23.61 5.34 12.91
C THR A 147 -24.91 4.57 12.62
N ALA A 148 -25.22 4.36 11.34
CA ALA A 148 -26.41 3.62 10.92
C ALA A 148 -26.36 2.16 11.36
N MET A 149 -25.24 1.45 11.14
CA MET A 149 -25.09 0.05 11.57
C MET A 149 -25.12 -0.10 13.08
N MET A 150 -24.40 0.76 13.83
CA MET A 150 -24.40 0.69 15.30
C MET A 150 -25.79 0.95 15.88
N THR A 151 -26.54 1.89 15.31
CA THR A 151 -27.90 2.19 15.74
C THR A 151 -28.85 1.06 15.35
N LEU A 152 -28.76 0.55 14.13
CA LEU A 152 -29.67 -0.49 13.60
C LEU A 152 -29.48 -1.83 14.33
N TRP A 153 -28.25 -2.21 14.70
CA TRP A 153 -27.96 -3.42 15.47
C TRP A 153 -28.11 -3.24 16.98
N GLY A 154 -28.57 -2.08 17.45
CA GLY A 154 -28.80 -1.81 18.87
C GLY A 154 -27.52 -1.75 19.71
N ARG A 155 -26.34 -1.56 19.09
CA ARG A 155 -25.08 -1.36 19.80
C ARG A 155 -24.98 0.02 20.45
N VAL A 156 -25.73 1.00 19.93
CA VAL A 156 -25.82 2.36 20.46
C VAL A 156 -27.27 2.64 20.86
N THR A 157 -27.50 2.90 22.15
CA THR A 157 -28.82 3.21 22.71
C THR A 157 -29.13 4.71 22.75
N TRP A 158 -28.13 5.56 22.51
CA TRP A 158 -28.20 7.03 22.60
C TRP A 158 -28.55 7.59 23.99
N GLU A 159 -28.54 6.75 25.04
CA GLU A 159 -28.77 7.19 26.43
C GLU A 159 -27.61 8.06 26.93
N ASP A 160 -26.37 7.64 26.68
CA ASP A 160 -25.15 8.44 26.88
C ASP A 160 -24.54 8.86 25.53
N PRO A 161 -24.94 10.02 24.97
CA PRO A 161 -24.54 10.40 23.61
C PRO A 161 -23.03 10.61 23.46
N TRP A 162 -22.32 10.96 24.54
CA TRP A 162 -20.86 11.15 24.51
C TRP A 162 -20.11 9.83 24.35
N VAL A 163 -20.44 8.82 25.15
CA VAL A 163 -19.82 7.49 25.09
C VAL A 163 -20.15 6.81 23.76
N ASN A 164 -21.41 6.89 23.34
CA ASN A 164 -21.86 6.36 22.06
C ASN A 164 -21.12 6.99 20.87
N LEU A 165 -20.85 8.30 20.90
CA LEU A 165 -20.08 8.97 19.86
C LEU A 165 -18.61 8.51 19.85
N CYS A 166 -18.02 8.27 21.02
CA CYS A 166 -16.69 7.69 21.14
C CYS A 166 -16.64 6.28 20.54
N GLN A 167 -17.61 5.42 20.86
CA GLN A 167 -17.72 4.07 20.28
C GLN A 167 -17.88 4.10 18.76
N VAL A 168 -18.76 4.97 18.24
CA VAL A 168 -18.93 5.18 16.80
C VAL A 168 -17.61 5.60 16.16
N SER A 169 -16.85 6.51 16.79
CA SER A 169 -15.57 7.00 16.22
C SER A 169 -14.53 5.89 16.00
N VAL A 170 -14.53 4.85 16.84
CA VAL A 170 -13.65 3.68 16.68
C VAL A 170 -14.03 2.91 15.42
N ILE A 171 -15.33 2.64 15.21
CA ILE A 171 -15.82 1.97 14.01
C ILE A 171 -15.62 2.84 12.76
N VAL A 172 -15.81 4.15 12.86
CA VAL A 172 -15.55 5.07 11.76
C VAL A 172 -14.10 4.99 11.31
N THR A 173 -13.17 4.93 12.25
CA THR A 173 -11.74 4.76 11.94
C THR A 173 -11.51 3.47 11.17
N ALA A 174 -12.12 2.37 11.64
CA ALA A 174 -12.04 1.07 10.99
C ALA A 174 -12.58 1.09 9.55
N MET A 175 -13.81 1.57 9.40
CA MET A 175 -14.50 1.65 8.11
C MET A 175 -13.82 2.62 7.15
N ALA A 176 -13.25 3.73 7.64
CA ALA A 176 -12.56 4.71 6.81
C ALA A 176 -11.26 4.14 6.22
N ILE A 177 -10.51 3.36 7.01
CA ILE A 177 -9.33 2.64 6.51
C ILE A 177 -9.75 1.65 5.42
N GLY A 178 -10.75 0.80 5.70
CA GLY A 178 -11.26 -0.15 4.70
C GLY A 178 -11.78 0.51 3.42
N GLY A 179 -12.53 1.61 3.56
CA GLY A 179 -13.05 2.39 2.44
C GLY A 179 -11.94 3.06 1.61
N SER A 180 -10.89 3.56 2.27
CA SER A 180 -9.74 4.16 1.58
C SER A 180 -8.95 3.15 0.74
N LEU A 181 -8.87 1.90 1.20
CA LEU A 181 -8.31 0.79 0.43
C LEU A 181 -9.18 0.39 -0.75
N GLY A 182 -10.50 0.38 -0.57
CA GLY A 182 -11.45 0.12 -1.66
C GLY A 182 -11.35 1.13 -2.79
N ASP A 183 -11.05 2.40 -2.50
CA ASP A 183 -10.87 3.45 -3.52
C ASP A 183 -9.56 3.29 -4.33
N ILE A 184 -8.56 2.58 -3.79
CA ILE A 184 -7.30 2.30 -4.48
C ILE A 184 -7.44 1.13 -5.47
N LEU A 185 -8.41 0.23 -5.25
CA LEU A 185 -8.70 -0.83 -6.21
C LEU A 185 -9.26 -0.20 -7.49
N PRO A 186 -8.71 -0.55 -8.68
CA PRO A 186 -9.08 0.09 -9.93
C PRO A 186 -10.57 -0.16 -10.23
N GLY A 187 -11.38 0.89 -10.06
CA GLY A 187 -12.74 0.93 -10.57
C GLY A 187 -12.72 0.99 -12.10
N GLU A 188 -13.54 0.16 -12.74
CA GLU A 188 -13.72 0.17 -14.19
C GLU A 188 -14.14 1.56 -14.69
N ARG A 189 -13.60 1.91 -15.86
CA ARG A 189 -13.74 3.21 -16.53
C ARG A 189 -15.19 3.55 -16.88
#